data_AF-A0A357F2I2-F1
#
_entry.id   AF-A0A357F2I2-F1
#
_cell.length_a   1.000
_cell.length_b   1.000
_cell.length_c   1.000
_cell.angle_alpha   90.00
_cell.angle_beta   90.00
_cell.angle_gamma   90.00
#
_symmetry.space_group_name_H-M   'P 1'
#
loop_
_entity.id
_entity.type
_entity.pdbx_description
1 polymer ?
#
loop_
_entity_poly.entity_id
_entity_poly.type
_entity_poly.pdbx_seq_one_letter_code
_entity_poly.pdbx_strand_id
1 'polypeptide(L)' 'AAAGFDDAFIYDEICADFGQRRVPVESLLRDEAQAVFQLWMAKPDKIKY' A
#
# COMPACT_ATOMS: atom_id res chain seq x y z
N ALA A 1 4.38 24.45 5.01
CA ALA A 1 5.73 23.96 4.68
C ALA A 1 6.77 24.84 5.36
N ALA A 2 7.32 24.41 6.52
CA ALA A 2 8.31 25.17 7.28
C ALA A 2 9.50 24.33 7.77
N ALA A 3 9.50 23.01 7.51
CA ALA A 3 10.55 22.08 7.92
C ALA A 3 11.23 21.37 6.73
N GLY A 4 10.96 21.81 5.49
CA GLY A 4 11.54 21.22 4.28
C GLY A 4 10.93 19.88 3.83
N PHE A 5 9.91 19.38 4.55
CA PHE A 5 9.13 18.22 4.12
C PHE A 5 8.09 18.62 3.07
N ASP A 6 7.96 17.78 2.05
CA ASP A 6 7.00 17.93 0.98
C ASP A 6 5.78 17.03 1.24
N ASP A 7 5.11 17.29 2.36
CA ASP A 7 3.94 16.49 2.77
C ASP A 7 2.81 16.62 1.74
N ALA A 8 2.67 17.79 1.12
CA ALA A 8 1.69 18.04 0.07
C ALA A 8 1.93 17.13 -1.15
N PHE A 9 3.18 17.00 -1.60
CA PHE A 9 3.55 16.07 -2.65
C PHE A 9 3.17 14.62 -2.33
N ILE A 10 3.34 14.16 -1.08
CA ILE A 10 2.95 12.80 -0.69
C ILE A 10 1.43 12.59 -0.86
N TYR A 11 0.61 13.58 -0.46
CA TYR A 11 -0.84 13.48 -0.65
C TYR A 11 -1.25 13.49 -2.13
N ASP A 12 -0.59 14.29 -2.96
CA ASP A 12 -0.84 14.31 -4.40
C ASP A 12 -0.48 12.96 -5.04
N GLU A 13 0.65 12.34 -4.64
CA GLU A 13 1.06 11.02 -5.13
C GLU A 13 0.13 9.89 -4.69
N ILE A 14 -0.48 9.97 -3.49
CA ILE A 14 -1.46 8.98 -3.02
C ILE A 14 -2.70 8.96 -3.93
N CYS A 15 -3.14 10.14 -4.38
CA CYS A 15 -4.30 10.30 -5.27
C CYS A 15 -4.01 9.93 -6.72
N ALA A 16 -2.74 9.90 -7.14
CA ALA A 16 -2.35 9.53 -8.49
C ALA A 16 -2.43 8.02 -8.74
N ASP A 17 -2.83 7.66 -9.96
CA ASP A 17 -2.76 6.29 -10.46
C ASP A 17 -1.35 5.73 -10.33
N PHE A 18 -1.21 4.44 -10.02
CA PHE A 18 0.09 3.81 -9.71
C PHE A 18 1.18 4.02 -10.78
N GLY A 19 0.79 4.03 -12.07
CA GLY A 19 1.71 4.27 -13.19
C GLY A 19 1.99 5.74 -13.48
N GLN A 20 1.25 6.67 -12.86
CA GLN A 20 1.40 8.12 -13.03
C GLN A 20 2.14 8.78 -11.85
N ARG A 21 2.43 8.00 -10.80
CA ARG A 21 3.27 8.42 -9.67
C ARG A 21 4.68 8.71 -10.13
N ARG A 22 5.34 9.66 -9.48
CA ARG A 22 6.74 10.01 -9.72
C ARG A 22 7.67 8.83 -9.45
N VAL A 23 7.32 8.01 -8.47
CA VAL A 23 7.92 6.69 -8.26
C VAL A 23 6.90 5.65 -8.72
N PRO A 24 7.13 5.00 -9.88
CA PRO A 24 6.20 3.99 -10.38
C PRO A 24 6.03 2.86 -9.39
N VAL A 25 4.79 2.42 -9.22
CA VAL A 25 4.44 1.28 -8.39
C VAL A 25 3.76 0.23 -9.24
N GLU A 26 4.18 -1.03 -9.08
CA GLU A 26 3.62 -2.16 -9.80
C GLU A 26 3.06 -3.19 -8.83
N SER A 27 1.91 -3.77 -9.18
CA SER A 27 1.33 -4.88 -8.42
C SER A 27 1.82 -6.21 -9.01
N LEU A 28 2.49 -7.01 -8.19
CA LEU A 28 3.02 -8.31 -8.57
C LEU A 28 2.35 -9.43 -7.75
N LEU A 29 2.18 -10.60 -8.36
CA LEU A 29 1.71 -11.84 -7.71
C LEU A 29 0.39 -11.65 -6.94
N ARG A 30 -0.58 -10.96 -7.57
CA ARG A 30 -1.83 -10.55 -6.92
C ARG A 30 -2.65 -11.73 -6.40
N ASP A 31 -2.62 -12.86 -7.09
CA ASP A 31 -3.42 -14.04 -6.74
C ASP A 31 -2.76 -14.84 -5.60
N GLU A 32 -1.44 -15.01 -5.65
CA GLU A 32 -0.67 -15.67 -4.59
C GLU A 32 -0.68 -14.84 -3.30
N ALA A 33 -0.59 -13.51 -3.42
CA ALA A 33 -0.67 -12.61 -2.27
C ALA A 33 -2.02 -12.73 -1.54
N GLN A 34 -3.12 -12.95 -2.27
CA GLN A 34 -4.44 -13.15 -1.66
C GLN A 34 -4.49 -14.39 -0.75
N ALA A 35 -3.77 -15.46 -1.10
CA ALA A 35 -3.75 -16.69 -0.30
C ALA A 35 -3.24 -16.44 1.13
N VAL A 36 -2.24 -15.57 1.31
CA VAL A 36 -1.70 -15.20 2.63
C VAL A 36 -2.77 -14.52 3.48
N PHE A 37 -3.58 -13.63 2.89
CA PHE A 37 -4.68 -12.98 3.60
C PHE A 37 -5.77 -13.98 4.00
N GLN A 38 -6.09 -14.96 3.14
CA GLN A 38 -7.05 -16.02 3.48
C GLN A 38 -6.56 -16.86 4.65
N LEU A 39 -5.27 -17.25 4.66
CA LEU A 39 -4.66 -17.97 5.76
C LEU A 39 -4.67 -17.17 7.07
N TRP A 40 -4.32 -15.88 7.02
CA TRP A 40 -4.43 -14.98 8.17
C TRP A 40 -5.86 -14.90 8.69
N MET A 41 -6.85 -14.83 7.79
CA MET A 41 -8.25 -14.77 8.19
C MET A 41 -8.71 -16.06 8.90
N ALA A 42 -8.23 -17.23 8.46
CA ALA A 42 -8.55 -18.53 9.05
C ALA A 42 -7.80 -18.84 10.35
N LYS A 43 -6.73 -18.11 10.67
CA LYS A 43 -5.92 -18.33 11.88
C LYS A 43 -6.76 -18.08 13.15
N PRO A 44 -7.00 -19.11 13.99
CA PRO A 44 -7.94 -19.03 15.12
C PRO A 44 -7.45 -18.15 16.28
N ASP A 45 -6.13 -18.07 16.46
CA ASP A 45 -5.43 -17.34 17.52
C ASP A 45 -4.83 -16.02 16.98
N LYS A 46 -5.39 -15.45 15.91
CA LYS A 46 -4.93 -14.16 15.39
C LYS A 46 -5.35 -13.01 16.32
N ILE A 47 -4.47 -12.03 16.47
CA ILE A 47 -4.76 -10.78 17.17
C ILE A 47 -5.05 -9.71 16.11
N LYS A 48 -6.18 -9.01 16.23
CA LYS A 48 -6.56 -7.92 15.33
C LYS A 48 -5.74 -6.67 15.65
N TYR A 49 -5.38 -5.89 14.63
CA TYR A 49 -4.71 -4.60 14.72
C TYR A 49 -5.35 -3.60 13.76
#